data_AF-A0A8T4E0P8-F1
#
_entry.id   AF-A0A8T4E0P8-F1
#
_cell.length_a   1.000
_cell.length_b   1.000
_cell.length_c   1.000
_cell.angle_alpha   90.00
_cell.angle_beta   90.00
_cell.angle_gamma   90.00
#
_symmetry.space_group_name_H-M   'P 1'
#
loop_
_entity.id
_entity.type
_entity.pdbx_description
1 polymer ?
#
loop_
_entity_poly.entity_id
_entity_poly.type
_entity_poly.pdbx_seq_one_letter_code
_entity_poly.pdbx_strand_id
1 'polypeptide(L)'
;MAVFGKSDAQGSQRIVSEMINKINDNIRRLRVVEQRISSLDIRTNSMEQSILSQNKNMQKMFKERDVKITAMEDRLFKMETMMKEMVKQMKMMATKSNIDELKTMVEIFNPIRSSFTTKQDVENMITEKLSGTGKT
;
A
#
# COMPACT_ATOMS: atom_id res chain seq x y z
N MET A 1 23.69 94.68 38.90
CA MET A 1 23.55 93.42 39.66
C MET A 1 23.03 92.36 38.72
N ALA A 2 23.70 91.20 38.69
CA ALA A 2 23.57 90.17 37.67
C ALA A 2 22.16 89.56 37.58
N VAL A 3 21.55 89.62 36.40
CA VAL A 3 20.39 88.81 36.00
C VAL A 3 20.86 87.88 34.90
N PHE A 4 21.69 86.88 35.24
CA PHE A 4 22.23 85.92 34.28
C PHE A 4 22.17 84.46 34.76
N GLY A 5 21.37 84.14 35.78
CA GLY A 5 21.38 82.79 36.39
C GLY A 5 20.16 81.88 36.16
N LYS A 6 19.09 82.34 35.50
CA LYS A 6 17.81 81.57 35.43
C LYS A 6 17.53 80.83 34.11
N SER A 7 18.23 81.13 33.01
CA SER A 7 18.02 80.47 31.72
C SER A 7 18.62 79.05 31.65
N ASP A 8 19.78 78.84 32.27
CA ASP A 8 20.51 77.57 32.17
C ASP A 8 19.85 76.44 32.99
N ALA A 9 19.15 76.80 34.07
CA ALA A 9 18.38 75.86 34.89
C ALA A 9 17.16 75.27 34.14
N GLN A 10 16.52 76.06 33.27
CA GLN A 10 15.37 75.61 32.47
C GLN A 10 15.80 74.69 31.31
N GLY A 11 16.99 74.91 30.73
CA GLY A 11 17.60 74.02 29.73
C GLY A 11 17.90 72.64 30.31
N SER A 12 18.53 72.58 31.48
CA SER A 12 18.82 71.31 32.16
C SER A 12 17.56 70.54 32.56
N GLN A 13 16.50 71.21 33.05
CA GLN A 13 15.23 70.54 33.36
C GLN A 13 14.54 69.95 32.11
N ARG A 14 14.64 70.61 30.96
CA ARG A 14 14.11 70.09 29.68
C ARG A 14 14.89 68.85 29.21
N ILE A 15 16.22 68.87 29.30
CA ILE A 15 17.06 67.73 28.93
C ILE A 15 16.75 66.51 29.81
N VAL A 16 16.59 66.71 31.12
CA VAL A 16 16.21 65.64 32.04
C VAL A 16 14.82 65.08 31.72
N SER A 17 13.85 65.94 31.40
CA SER A 17 12.49 65.52 31.05
C SER A 17 12.45 64.71 29.74
N GLU A 18 13.19 65.14 28.72
CA GLU A 18 13.37 64.39 27.46
C GLU A 18 14.06 63.04 27.69
N MET A 19 15.06 62.99 28.57
CA MET A 19 15.74 61.75 28.93
C MET A 19 14.80 60.78 29.65
N ILE A 20 13.98 61.26 30.59
CA ILE A 20 12.95 60.45 31.27
C ILE A 20 11.94 59.90 30.26
N ASN A 21 11.48 60.73 29.32
CA ASN A 21 10.55 60.30 28.27
C ASN A 21 11.16 59.20 27.37
N LYS A 22 12.43 59.36 26.97
CA LYS A 22 13.15 58.34 26.20
C LYS A 22 13.35 57.04 26.99
N ILE A 23 13.66 57.13 28.28
CA ILE A 23 13.78 55.96 29.16
C ILE A 23 12.43 55.23 29.24
N ASN A 24 11.34 55.96 29.44
CA ASN A 24 10.00 55.38 29.52
C ASN A 24 9.58 54.71 28.20
N ASP A 25 9.87 55.32 27.06
CA ASP A 25 9.62 54.71 25.74
C ASP A 25 10.47 53.44 25.55
N ASN A 26 11.74 53.48 25.92
CA ASN A 26 12.62 52.31 25.86
C ASN A 26 12.13 51.16 26.76
N ILE A 27 11.66 51.46 27.97
CA ILE A 27 11.06 50.45 28.87
C ILE A 27 9.82 49.83 28.23
N ARG A 28 8.96 50.64 27.60
CA ARG A 28 7.77 50.14 26.89
C ARG A 28 8.16 49.24 25.73
N ARG A 29 9.16 49.64 24.94
CA ARG A 29 9.68 48.84 23.81
C ARG A 29 10.29 47.53 24.30
N LEU A 30 11.05 47.56 25.39
CA LEU A 30 11.66 46.38 26.00
C LEU A 30 10.60 45.39 26.47
N ARG A 31 9.54 45.86 27.14
CA ARG A 31 8.40 45.01 27.52
C ARG A 31 7.72 44.33 26.32
N VAL A 32 7.54 45.04 25.21
CA VAL A 32 6.97 44.44 23.98
C VAL A 32 7.89 43.38 23.40
N VAL A 33 9.21 43.60 23.45
CA VAL A 33 10.20 42.62 23.00
C VAL A 33 10.17 41.37 23.87
N GLU A 34 10.14 41.52 25.20
CA GLU A 34 10.02 40.39 26.14
C GLU A 34 8.75 39.56 25.90
N GLN A 35 7.62 40.22 25.69
CA GLN A 35 6.36 39.54 25.35
C GLN A 35 6.44 38.78 24.03
N ARG A 36 7.11 39.37 23.02
CA ARG A 36 7.32 38.70 21.74
C ARG A 36 8.24 37.50 21.86
N ILE A 37 9.33 37.60 22.64
CA ILE A 37 10.24 36.49 22.91
C ILE A 37 9.49 35.36 23.60
N SER A 38 8.74 35.65 24.66
CA SER A 38 7.92 34.65 25.36
C SER A 38 6.90 33.99 24.43
N SER A 39 6.24 34.75 23.55
CA SER A 39 5.33 34.19 22.55
C SER A 39 6.03 33.30 21.53
N LEU A 40 7.24 33.68 21.10
CA LEU A 40 8.05 32.86 20.20
C LEU A 40 8.48 31.55 20.88
N ASP A 41 8.90 31.59 22.14
CA ASP A 41 9.29 30.38 22.88
C ASP A 41 8.12 29.40 22.99
N ILE A 42 6.91 29.88 23.30
CA ILE A 42 5.70 29.04 23.35
C ILE A 42 5.41 28.42 21.98
N ARG A 43 5.52 29.21 20.90
CA ARG A 43 5.29 28.72 19.52
C ARG A 43 6.34 27.70 19.11
N THR A 44 7.61 27.92 19.42
CA THR A 44 8.71 27.00 19.15
C THR A 44 8.50 25.69 19.89
N ASN A 45 8.20 25.73 21.19
CA ASN A 45 7.90 24.54 21.97
C ASN A 45 6.70 23.74 21.42
N SER A 46 5.64 24.44 21.02
CA SER A 46 4.47 23.80 20.39
C SER A 46 4.81 23.16 19.04
N MET A 47 5.63 23.84 18.24
CA MET A 47 6.10 23.32 16.95
C MET A 47 6.98 22.09 17.12
N GLU A 48 7.91 22.10 18.09
CA GLU A 48 8.75 20.94 18.43
C GLU A 48 7.90 19.75 18.87
N GLN A 49 6.90 19.96 19.74
CA GLN A 49 5.98 18.91 20.14
C GLN A 49 5.16 18.36 18.97
N SER A 50 4.72 19.23 18.06
CA SER A 50 4.01 18.82 16.85
C SER A 50 4.89 17.96 15.94
N ILE A 51 6.15 18.37 15.72
CA ILE A 51 7.13 17.61 14.94
C ILE A 51 7.42 16.25 15.58
N LEU A 52 7.60 16.20 16.90
CA LEU A 52 7.81 14.94 17.62
C LEU A 52 6.60 14.00 17.49
N SER A 53 5.38 14.53 17.60
CA SER A 53 4.15 13.76 17.41
C SER A 53 4.02 13.24 15.97
N GLN A 54 4.28 14.10 14.99
CA GLN A 54 4.24 13.73 13.57
C GLN A 54 5.27 12.66 13.23
N ASN A 55 6.50 12.76 13.76
CA ASN A 55 7.52 11.73 13.59
C ASN A 55 7.11 10.39 14.20
N LYS A 56 6.53 10.38 15.41
CA LYS A 56 6.02 9.15 16.03
C LYS A 56 4.90 8.51 15.20
N ASN A 57 3.96 9.32 14.71
CA ASN A 57 2.87 8.85 13.86
C ASN A 57 3.40 8.28 12.53
N MET A 58 4.38 8.96 11.92
CA MET A 58 5.00 8.51 10.68
C MET A 58 5.75 7.18 10.88
N GLN A 59 6.50 7.02 11.98
CA GLN A 59 7.14 5.75 12.32
C GLN A 59 6.12 4.62 12.52
N LYS A 60 4.99 4.90 13.18
CA LYS A 60 3.90 3.92 13.33
C LYS A 60 3.33 3.52 11.97
N MET A 61 3.04 4.48 11.09
CA MET A 61 2.55 4.22 9.74
C MET A 61 3.54 3.39 8.92
N PHE A 62 4.84 3.64 9.04
CA PHE A 62 5.86 2.83 8.36
C PHE A 62 5.87 1.40 8.87
N LYS A 63 5.82 1.16 10.19
CA LYS A 63 5.73 -0.19 10.75
C LYS A 63 4.47 -0.93 10.29
N GLU A 64 3.32 -0.25 10.28
CA GLU A 64 2.07 -0.85 9.80
C GLU A 64 2.13 -1.19 8.29
N ARG A 65 2.79 -0.35 7.49
CA ARG A 65 3.00 -0.62 6.06
C ARG A 65 3.96 -1.80 5.85
N ASP A 66 5.03 -1.88 6.62
CA ASP A 66 6.01 -2.97 6.55
C ASP A 66 5.33 -4.32 6.81
N VAL A 67 4.52 -4.41 7.87
CA VAL A 67 3.71 -5.61 8.16
C VAL A 67 2.76 -5.97 7.01
N LYS A 68 2.13 -4.97 6.37
CA LYS A 68 1.25 -5.21 5.21
C LYS A 68 2.02 -5.69 3.99
N ILE A 69 3.24 -5.20 3.77
CA ILE A 69 4.12 -5.62 2.67
C ILE A 69 4.53 -7.07 2.88
N THR A 70 5.03 -7.43 4.07
CA THR A 70 5.39 -8.83 4.38
C THR A 70 4.20 -9.78 4.22
N ALA A 71 3.01 -9.38 4.69
CA ALA A 71 1.80 -10.18 4.49
C ALA A 71 1.41 -10.32 3.01
N MET A 72 1.73 -9.34 2.16
CA MET A 72 1.51 -9.40 0.72
C MET A 72 2.53 -10.33 0.04
N GLU A 73 3.79 -10.27 0.44
CA GLU A 73 4.84 -11.19 -0.02
C GLU A 73 4.48 -12.65 0.27
N ASP A 74 4.00 -12.94 1.48
CA ASP A 74 3.53 -14.28 1.85
C ASP A 74 2.37 -14.77 0.97
N ARG A 75 1.43 -13.87 0.64
CA ARG A 75 0.30 -14.20 -0.25
C ARG A 75 0.77 -14.46 -1.67
N LEU A 76 1.71 -13.65 -2.18
CA LEU A 76 2.31 -13.84 -3.49
C LEU A 76 3.06 -15.17 -3.58
N PHE A 77 3.84 -15.51 -2.54
CA PHE A 77 4.55 -16.80 -2.47
C PHE A 77 3.59 -18.00 -2.50
N LYS A 78 2.47 -17.92 -1.76
CA LYS A 78 1.42 -18.94 -1.78
C LYS A 78 0.77 -19.05 -3.16
N MET A 79 0.48 -17.92 -3.81
CA MET A 79 -0.06 -17.92 -5.18
C MET A 79 0.91 -18.52 -6.20
N GLU A 80 2.21 -18.20 -6.10
CA GLU A 80 3.23 -18.77 -6.96
C GLU A 80 3.32 -20.29 -6.79
N THR A 81 3.25 -20.77 -5.54
CA THR A 81 3.25 -22.20 -5.24
C THR A 81 2.03 -22.91 -5.82
N MET A 82 0.83 -22.35 -5.62
CA MET A 82 -0.40 -22.89 -6.20
C MET A 82 -0.36 -22.89 -7.74
N MET A 83 0.19 -21.85 -8.37
CA MET A 83 0.37 -21.80 -9.82
C MET A 83 1.33 -22.90 -10.31
N LYS A 84 2.45 -23.14 -9.61
CA LYS A 84 3.37 -24.24 -9.94
C LYS A 84 2.69 -25.60 -9.83
N GLU A 85 1.86 -25.80 -8.80
CA GLU A 85 1.09 -27.03 -8.63
C GLU A 85 0.04 -27.22 -9.73
N MET A 86 -0.70 -26.16 -10.09
CA MET A 86 -1.64 -26.20 -11.22
C MET A 86 -0.94 -26.55 -12.53
N VAL A 87 0.21 -25.93 -12.82
CA VAL A 87 1.00 -26.25 -14.01
C VAL A 87 1.45 -27.72 -14.00
N LYS A 88 1.84 -28.26 -12.85
CA LYS A 88 2.21 -29.69 -12.71
C LYS A 88 1.01 -30.60 -12.98
N GLN A 89 -0.16 -30.29 -12.42
CA GLN A 89 -1.38 -31.04 -12.65
C GLN A 89 -1.83 -30.99 -14.11
N MET A 90 -1.77 -29.82 -14.75
CA MET A 90 -2.07 -29.66 -16.18
C MET A 90 -1.14 -30.50 -17.06
N LYS A 91 0.17 -30.51 -16.77
CA LYS A 91 1.12 -31.38 -17.49
C LYS A 91 0.75 -32.86 -17.34
N MET A 92 0.41 -33.30 -16.13
CA MET A 92 -0.02 -34.69 -15.88
C MET A 92 -1.32 -35.04 -16.61
N MET A 93 -2.30 -34.14 -16.63
CA MET A 93 -3.55 -34.32 -17.38
C MET A 93 -3.31 -34.41 -18.88
N ALA A 94 -2.49 -33.51 -19.44
CA ALA A 94 -2.12 -33.55 -20.85
C ALA A 94 -1.43 -34.87 -21.23
N THR A 95 -0.48 -35.34 -20.42
CA THR A 95 0.18 -36.63 -20.65
C THR A 95 -0.80 -37.80 -20.54
N LYS A 96 -1.73 -37.78 -19.59
CA LYS A 96 -2.77 -38.82 -19.46
C LYS A 96 -3.72 -38.85 -20.66
N SER A 97 -4.17 -37.68 -21.12
CA SER A 97 -5.02 -37.57 -22.32
C SER A 97 -4.33 -38.17 -23.55
N ASN A 98 -3.05 -37.85 -23.76
CA ASN A 98 -2.27 -38.40 -24.87
C ASN A 98 -2.08 -39.92 -24.75
N ILE A 99 -1.92 -40.44 -23.53
CA ILE A 99 -1.82 -41.89 -23.27
C ILE A 99 -3.16 -42.58 -23.54
N ASP A 100 -4.28 -41.99 -23.12
CA ASP A 100 -5.61 -42.54 -23.39
C ASP A 100 -5.95 -42.54 -24.89
N GLU A 101 -5.57 -41.49 -25.62
CA GLU A 101 -5.69 -41.46 -27.09
C GLU A 101 -4.84 -42.54 -27.75
N LEU A 102 -3.58 -42.71 -27.33
CA LEU A 102 -2.71 -43.79 -27.78
C LEU A 102 -3.29 -45.16 -27.46
N LYS A 103 -3.86 -45.35 -26.28
CA LYS A 103 -4.52 -46.59 -25.89
C LYS A 103 -5.73 -46.88 -26.77
N THR A 104 -6.53 -45.86 -27.07
CA THR A 104 -7.69 -45.98 -27.97
C THR A 104 -7.24 -46.32 -29.39
N MET A 105 -6.17 -45.70 -29.90
CA MET A 105 -5.59 -46.06 -31.20
C MET A 105 -5.05 -47.48 -31.20
N VAL A 106 -4.33 -47.90 -30.16
CA VAL A 106 -3.82 -49.27 -30.04
C VAL A 106 -4.97 -50.27 -29.94
N GLU A 107 -6.06 -49.97 -29.24
CA GLU A 107 -7.24 -50.83 -29.19
C GLU A 107 -7.92 -50.98 -30.56
N ILE A 108 -7.99 -49.90 -31.35
CA ILE A 108 -8.50 -49.95 -32.74
C ILE A 108 -7.56 -50.79 -33.64
N PHE A 109 -6.25 -50.64 -33.48
CA PHE A 109 -5.26 -51.33 -34.32
C PHE A 109 -4.89 -52.73 -33.83
N ASN A 110 -5.33 -53.17 -32.64
CA ASN A 110 -4.99 -54.48 -32.10
C ASN A 110 -5.83 -55.57 -32.80
N PRO A 111 -5.22 -56.40 -33.67
CA PRO A 111 -5.94 -57.41 -34.45
C PRO A 111 -6.46 -58.57 -33.59
N ILE A 112 -6.16 -58.60 -32.28
CA ILE A 112 -6.63 -59.62 -31.34
C ILE A 112 -8.05 -59.30 -30.81
N ARG A 113 -8.48 -58.03 -30.85
CA ARG A 113 -9.84 -57.60 -30.44
C ARG A 113 -10.70 -57.05 -31.57
N SER A 114 -10.09 -56.66 -32.69
CA SER A 114 -10.82 -56.45 -33.94
C SER A 114 -11.36 -57.80 -34.40
N SER A 115 -12.55 -58.17 -33.92
CA SER A 115 -13.36 -59.16 -34.61
C SER A 115 -13.53 -58.65 -36.03
N PHE A 116 -12.82 -59.27 -36.98
CA PHE A 116 -13.05 -59.07 -38.40
C PHE A 116 -14.52 -59.43 -38.65
N THR A 117 -15.37 -58.42 -38.58
CA THR A 117 -16.78 -58.56 -38.86
C THR A 117 -16.87 -58.44 -40.37
N THR A 118 -17.12 -59.57 -41.01
CA THR A 118 -17.30 -59.63 -42.45
C THR A 118 -18.52 -58.77 -42.80
N LYS A 119 -18.59 -58.18 -44.00
CA LYS A 119 -19.75 -57.38 -44.45
C LYS A 119 -21.09 -58.09 -44.18
N GLN A 120 -21.05 -59.42 -44.29
CA GLN A 120 -22.15 -60.34 -44.06
C GLN A 120 -22.58 -60.43 -42.58
N ASP A 121 -21.64 -60.36 -41.64
CA ASP A 121 -21.93 -60.36 -40.20
C ASP A 121 -22.58 -59.05 -39.75
N VAL A 122 -22.20 -57.94 -40.39
CA VAL A 122 -22.81 -56.61 -40.17
C VAL A 122 -24.25 -56.57 -40.72
N GLU A 123 -24.49 -57.12 -41.91
CA GLU A 123 -25.84 -57.23 -42.48
C GLU A 123 -26.77 -58.14 -41.65
N ASN A 124 -26.23 -59.23 -41.08
CA ASN A 124 -26.97 -60.12 -40.19
C ASN A 124 -27.37 -59.41 -38.88
N MET A 125 -26.47 -58.64 -38.25
CA MET A 125 -26.81 -57.87 -37.04
C MET A 125 -27.86 -56.77 -37.29
N ILE A 126 -27.85 -56.16 -38.47
CA ILE A 126 -28.82 -55.11 -38.84
C ILE A 126 -30.20 -55.73 -39.09
N THR A 127 -30.27 -56.87 -39.76
CA THR A 127 -31.53 -57.60 -39.99
C THR A 127 -32.12 -58.18 -38.70
N GLU A 128 -31.28 -58.61 -37.75
CA GLU A 128 -31.72 -59.07 -36.42
C GLU A 128 -32.31 -57.92 -35.58
N LYS A 129 -31.70 -56.72 -35.61
CA LYS A 129 -32.22 -55.54 -34.88
C LYS A 129 -33.48 -54.96 -35.49
N LEU A 130 -33.63 -55.01 -36.82
CA LEU A 130 -34.84 -54.57 -37.52
C LEU A 130 -36.01 -55.56 -37.38
N SER A 131 -35.73 -56.86 -37.19
CA SER A 131 -36.76 -57.87 -36.93
C SER A 131 -37.14 -57.98 -35.44
N GLY A 132 -36.25 -57.61 -34.52
CA GLY A 132 -36.50 -57.62 -33.07
C GLY A 132 -37.28 -56.44 -32.50
N THR A 133 -37.48 -55.34 -33.25
CA THR A 133 -38.29 -54.19 -32.80
C THR A 133 -39.79 -54.33 -33.10
N GLY A 134 -40.22 -55.52 -33.53
CA GLY A 134 -41.60 -55.83 -33.92
C GLY A 134 -42.37 -56.79 -33.00
N LYS A 135 -41.88 -57.15 -31.80
CA LYS A 135 -42.66 -57.90 -30.81
C LYS A 135 -42.32 -57.47 -29.38
N THR A 136 -43.39 -57.09 -28.66
CA THR A 136 -43.61 -57.13 -27.19
C THR A 136 -42.51 -57.73 -26.33
#